data_AF-A0A0A9ESU7-F1
#
_entry.id   AF-A0A0A9ESU7-F1
#
_cell.length_a   1.000
_cell.length_b   1.000
_cell.length_c   1.000
_cell.angle_alpha   90.00
_cell.angle_beta   90.00
_cell.angle_gamma   90.00
#
_symmetry.space_group_name_H-M   'P 1'
#
loop_
_entity.id
_entity.type
_entity.pdbx_description
1 polymer ?
#
loop_
_entity_poly.entity_id
_entity_poly.type
_entity_poly.pdbx_seq_one_letter_code
_entity_poly.pdbx_strand_id
1 'polypeptide(L)' 'MRPARPVRHPVGEFACAPRVSADQPGISGKAVSSFTRLHTPGRGTITIIRTRG' A
#
# COMPACT_ATOMS: atom_id res chain seq x y z
N MET A 1 1.08 23.75 2.33
CA MET A 1 0.55 23.47 3.69
C MET A 1 0.27 21.97 3.81
N ARG A 2 0.74 21.28 4.85
CA ARG A 2 0.26 19.92 5.21
C ARG A 2 -0.90 20.09 6.21
N PRO A 3 -1.96 19.27 6.12
CA PRO A 3 -3.07 19.38 7.08
C PRO A 3 -2.57 19.11 8.51
N ALA A 4 -3.03 19.92 9.47
CA ALA A 4 -2.64 19.82 10.87
C ALA A 4 -3.16 18.56 11.56
N ARG A 5 -4.17 17.91 10.97
CA ARG A 5 -4.74 16.64 11.43
C ARG A 5 -4.49 15.53 10.40
N PRO A 6 -4.10 14.32 10.83
CA PRO A 6 -4.08 13.16 9.95
C PRO A 6 -5.47 12.96 9.34
N VAL A 7 -5.55 12.93 8.01
CA VAL A 7 -6.79 12.54 7.32
C VAL A 7 -6.99 11.04 7.56
N ARG A 8 -8.11 10.65 8.18
CA ARG A 8 -8.46 9.24 8.33
C ARG A 8 -8.68 8.66 6.94
N HIS A 9 -7.76 7.83 6.48
CA HIS A 9 -7.91 7.16 5.20
C HIS A 9 -9.04 6.13 5.32
N PRO A 10 -9.90 5.98 4.28
CA PRO A 10 -11.03 5.06 4.32
C PRO A 10 -10.64 3.60 4.58
N VAL A 11 -9.37 3.22 4.32
CA VAL A 11 -8.85 1.87 4.62
C VAL A 11 -8.14 1.72 5.97
N GLY A 12 -8.33 2.64 6.92
CA GLY A 12 -7.95 2.46 8.32
C GLY A 12 -6.46 2.18 8.54
N GLU A 13 -6.13 1.02 9.11
CA GLU A 13 -4.75 0.59 9.41
C GLU A 13 -3.85 0.44 8.16
N PHE A 14 -4.46 0.22 6.99
CA PHE A 14 -3.76 0.12 5.71
C PHE A 14 -3.46 1.49 5.08
N ALA A 15 -3.80 2.59 5.76
CA ALA A 15 -3.51 3.97 5.36
C ALA A 15 -2.01 4.31 5.40
N CYS A 16 -1.32 3.74 6.38
CA CYS A 16 0.12 3.86 6.47
C CYS A 16 0.69 3.04 5.32
N ALA A 17 1.47 3.69 4.45
CA ALA A 17 2.15 3.08 3.32
C ALA A 17 2.55 1.66 3.71
N PRO A 18 1.84 0.63 3.19
CA PRO A 18 1.95 -0.68 3.79
C PRO A 18 3.42 -1.06 3.59
N ARG A 19 4.12 -1.37 4.70
CA ARG A 19 5.52 -1.80 4.69
C ARG A 19 5.61 -3.20 4.08
N VAL A 20 5.03 -3.38 2.90
CA VAL A 20 5.06 -4.62 2.16
C VAL A 20 6.35 -4.58 1.37
N SER A 21 7.35 -5.29 1.89
CA SER A 21 8.49 -5.68 1.08
C SER A 21 8.05 -6.79 0.13
N ALA A 22 8.68 -6.89 -1.03
CA ALA A 22 8.54 -8.07 -1.89
C ALA A 22 8.90 -9.37 -1.16
N ASP A 23 9.74 -9.27 -0.11
CA ASP A 23 10.26 -10.41 0.66
C ASP A 23 9.36 -10.84 1.84
N GLN A 24 8.25 -10.15 2.07
CA GLN A 24 7.33 -10.46 3.16
C GLN A 24 6.01 -11.02 2.60
N PRO A 25 5.29 -11.87 3.37
CA PRO A 25 3.96 -12.28 3.01
C PRO A 25 3.07 -11.06 2.73
N GLY A 26 2.20 -11.17 1.72
CA GLY A 26 1.25 -10.12 1.40
C GLY A 26 0.26 -9.91 2.55
N ILE A 27 -0.55 -8.85 2.47
CA ILE A 27 -1.56 -8.53 3.51
C ILE A 27 -2.50 -9.71 3.78
N SER A 28 -2.74 -10.58 2.79
CA SER A 28 -3.54 -11.81 2.92
C SER A 28 -2.80 -13.01 3.53
N GLY A 29 -1.54 -12.87 3.93
CA GLY A 29 -0.67 -13.97 4.38
C GLY A 29 -0.09 -14.85 3.26
N LYS A 30 -0.46 -14.60 2.01
CA LYS A 30 0.01 -15.34 0.83
C LYS A 30 1.36 -14.85 0.33
N ALA A 31 2.13 -15.74 -0.29
CA ALA A 31 3.43 -15.40 -0.87
C ALA A 31 3.27 -14.29 -1.92
N VAL A 32 4.06 -13.23 -1.83
CA VAL A 32 4.06 -12.17 -2.85
C VAL A 32 4.77 -12.69 -4.10
N SER A 33 4.17 -12.44 -5.25
CA SER A 33 4.68 -12.88 -6.57
C SER A 33 5.07 -11.72 -7.46
N SER A 34 4.41 -10.57 -7.31
CA SER A 34 4.81 -9.34 -7.99
C SER A 34 4.34 -8.11 -7.23
N PHE A 35 5.03 -7.00 -7.49
CA PHE A 35 4.78 -5.71 -6.87
C PHE A 35 4.80 -4.63 -7.97
N THR A 36 3.72 -3.85 -8.07
CA THR A 36 3.63 -2.75 -9.03
C THR A 36 3.25 -1.47 -8.32
N ARG A 37 4.07 -0.43 -8.47
CA ARG A 37 3.78 0.91 -7.98
C ARG A 37 3.33 1.80 -9.14
N LEU A 38 2.09 2.29 -9.06
CA LEU A 38 1.53 3.24 -10.00
C LEU A 38 1.58 4.64 -9.40
N HIS A 39 2.20 5.57 -10.12
CA HIS A 39 2.17 6.99 -9.76
C HIS A 39 0.87 7.59 -10.27
N THR A 40 0.12 8.26 -9.39
CA THR A 40 -1.11 8.95 -9.80
C THR A 40 -0.78 10.41 -10.15
N PRO A 41 -1.59 11.10 -10.97
CA PRO A 41 -1.36 12.52 -11.31
C PRO A 41 -1.34 13.47 -10.10
N GLY A 42 -1.86 13.02 -8.94
CA GLY A 42 -1.77 13.75 -7.68
C GLY A 42 -0.49 13.46 -6.91
N ARG A 43 -0.52 13.66 -5.59
CA ARG A 43 0.63 13.41 -4.71
C ARG A 43 0.70 11.96 -4.18
N GLY A 44 -0.04 11.05 -4.81
CA GLY A 44 -0.29 9.70 -4.32
C GLY A 44 0.35 8.62 -5.18
N THR A 45 0.42 7.43 -4.62
CA THR A 45 0.81 6.21 -5.34
C THR A 45 -0.15 5.10 -5.00
N ILE A 46 -0.53 4.31 -6.00
CA ILE A 46 -1.27 3.07 -5.80
C ILE A 46 -0.25 1.92 -5.84
N THR A 47 -0.33 1.01 -4.88
CA THR A 47 0.53 -0.18 -4.85
C THR A 47 -0.34 -1.41 -5.08
N ILE A 48 -0.02 -2.18 -6.13
CA ILE A 48 -0.66 -3.44 -6.46
C ILE A 48 0.28 -4.58 -6.04
N ILE A 49 -0.23 -5.46 -5.18
CA ILE A 49 0.49 -6.64 -4.70
C ILE A 49 -0.21 -7.87 -5.29
N ARG A 50 0.51 -8.60 -6.15
CA ARG A 50 0.02 -9.89 -6.65
C ARG A 50 0.53 -10.98 -5.74
N THR A 51 -0.37 -11.73 -5.13
CA THR A 51 0.00 -12.89 -4.29
C THR A 51 -0.20 -14.21 -5.05
N ARG A 52 0.57 -15.23 -4.66
CA ARG A 52 0.45 -16.63 -5.09
C ARG A 52 -0.06 -17.48 -3.93
N GLY A 53 -0.92 -18.42 -4.24
CA GLY A 53 -1.48 -19.42 -3.34
C GLY A 53 -2.85 -19.79 -3.85
#